data_AF-A0A5C3K8Z4-F1
#
_entry.id   AF-A0A5C3K8Z4-F1
#
_cell.length_a   1.000
_cell.length_b   1.000
_cell.length_c   1.000
_cell.angle_alpha   90.00
_cell.angle_beta   90.00
_cell.angle_gamma   90.00
#
_symmetry.space_group_name_H-M   'P 1'
#
loop_
_entity.id
_entity.type
_entity.pdbx_description
1 polymer ?
#
loop_
_entity_poly.entity_id
_entity_poly.type
_entity_poly.pdbx_seq_one_letter_code
_entity_poly.pdbx_strand_id
1 'polypeptide(L)'
;VPQCITYLAELDGSEGSQGSEGSKRSRESKRSKKQIVVKFATRYGKEVHEFLAANGCAPKLHYCEPLFDDASYPSPVDNAEGSSGLHLGPMVMVVMDYVRENRQGARLPPQARQDVERPLKMLHSAGYVLGDLRRANLIVDEQQKVWFIDFDWSGYYWSENSYPHDGDGGQEQRVERQLCARYPVRMSSINGMWASGMEPLALIQPQHDLDMLEKLFD
;
A
#
# COMPACT_ATOMS: atom_id res chain seq x y z
N VAL A 1 -13.04 4.17 -15.78
CA VAL A 1 -13.18 3.00 -14.88
C VAL A 1 -12.38 3.31 -13.63
N PRO A 2 -12.92 3.15 -12.41
CA PRO A 2 -12.13 3.39 -11.21
C PRO A 2 -10.88 2.49 -11.22
N GLN A 3 -9.71 3.09 -11.00
CA GLN A 3 -8.43 2.35 -10.88
C GLN A 3 -8.35 1.58 -9.55
N CYS A 4 -9.25 1.90 -8.62
CA CYS A 4 -9.40 1.25 -7.32
C CYS A 4 -10.84 1.40 -6.79
N ILE A 5 -11.37 0.39 -6.09
CA ILE A 5 -12.62 0.48 -5.32
C ILE A 5 -12.39 -0.08 -3.91
N THR A 6 -12.90 0.62 -2.89
CA THR A 6 -12.72 0.28 -1.48
C THR A 6 -14.07 0.16 -0.76
N TYR A 7 -14.22 -0.90 0.04
CA TYR A 7 -15.43 -1.23 0.81
C TYR A 7 -15.08 -1.44 2.28
N LEU A 8 -15.98 -1.03 3.18
CA LEU A 8 -15.97 -1.42 4.59
C LEU A 8 -16.86 -2.66 4.75
N ALA A 9 -16.34 -3.70 5.41
CA ALA A 9 -17.05 -4.93 5.68
C ALA A 9 -16.90 -5.39 7.14
N GLU A 10 -17.71 -6.35 7.56
CA GLU A 10 -17.67 -6.96 8.89
C GLU A 10 -17.45 -8.46 8.75
N LEU A 11 -16.52 -9.02 9.54
CA LEU A 11 -16.33 -10.45 9.70
C LEU A 11 -16.83 -10.90 11.07
N ASP A 12 -17.52 -12.03 11.11
CA ASP A 12 -17.88 -12.67 12.38
C ASP A 12 -16.63 -13.28 13.02
N GLY A 13 -16.36 -12.93 14.28
CA GLY A 13 -15.28 -13.55 15.04
C GLY A 13 -15.49 -15.06 15.20
N SER A 14 -14.57 -15.87 14.66
CA SER A 14 -14.47 -17.30 15.01
C SER A 14 -13.80 -17.42 16.37
N GLU A 15 -14.57 -17.71 17.42
CA GLU A 15 -14.00 -18.24 18.66
C GLU A 15 -13.40 -19.61 18.34
N GLY A 16 -12.07 -19.73 18.46
CA GLY A 16 -11.39 -21.02 18.43
C GLY A 16 -11.94 -21.89 19.55
N SER A 17 -12.71 -22.91 19.19
CA SER A 17 -13.23 -23.90 20.13
C SER A 17 -12.10 -24.80 20.62
N GLN A 18 -11.50 -24.48 21.77
CA GLN A 18 -10.91 -25.51 22.63
C GLN A 18 -12.00 -25.96 23.60
N GLY A 19 -12.56 -27.14 23.33
CA GLY A 19 -13.62 -27.73 24.12
C GLY A 19 -13.15 -28.12 25.52
N SER A 20 -13.92 -27.68 26.53
CA SER A 20 -14.13 -28.46 27.73
C SER A 20 -15.64 -28.45 28.03
N GLU A 21 -16.21 -29.65 28.09
CA GLU A 21 -17.63 -29.87 28.37
C GLU A 21 -17.97 -29.46 29.81
N GLY A 22 -19.02 -28.65 29.97
CA GLY A 22 -19.60 -28.44 31.29
C GLY A 22 -20.57 -27.26 31.40
N SER A 23 -21.86 -27.58 31.36
CA SER A 23 -22.98 -26.83 31.95
C SER A 23 -23.65 -25.73 31.11
N LYS A 24 -24.91 -26.03 30.75
CA LYS A 24 -25.90 -25.14 30.12
C LYS A 24 -26.19 -23.91 30.99
N ARG A 25 -25.76 -22.74 30.53
CA ARG A 25 -26.49 -21.46 30.70
C ARG A 25 -26.38 -20.68 29.40
N SER A 26 -27.52 -20.30 28.85
CA SER A 26 -27.65 -19.43 27.68
C SER A 26 -26.98 -18.07 27.95
N ARG A 27 -25.73 -17.93 27.53
CA ARG A 27 -25.13 -16.64 27.22
C ARG A 27 -24.94 -16.65 25.72
N GLU A 28 -25.79 -15.93 25.02
CA GLU A 28 -25.54 -15.51 23.66
C GLU A 28 -24.25 -14.68 23.72
N SER A 29 -23.11 -15.32 23.45
CA SER A 29 -21.82 -14.65 23.29
C SER A 29 -22.04 -13.66 22.16
N LYS A 30 -22.04 -12.35 22.48
CA LYS A 30 -22.00 -11.30 21.46
C LYS A 30 -20.71 -11.54 20.68
N ARG A 31 -20.81 -12.22 19.53
CA ARG A 31 -19.68 -12.34 18.61
C ARG A 31 -19.21 -10.93 18.32
N SER A 32 -17.97 -10.62 18.70
CA SER A 32 -17.37 -9.35 18.35
C SER A 32 -17.19 -9.35 16.84
N LYS A 33 -17.94 -8.50 16.16
CA LYS A 33 -17.76 -8.29 14.73
C LYS A 33 -16.48 -7.52 14.51
N LYS A 34 -15.61 -8.04 13.64
CA LYS A 34 -14.37 -7.38 13.27
C LYS A 34 -14.58 -6.57 12.00
N GLN A 35 -14.34 -5.26 12.05
CA GLN A 35 -14.41 -4.40 10.87
C GLN A 35 -13.14 -4.55 10.03
N ILE A 36 -13.31 -4.70 8.72
CA ILE A 36 -12.22 -4.83 7.75
C ILE A 36 -12.46 -3.92 6.54
N VAL A 37 -11.39 -3.59 5.84
CA VAL A 37 -11.43 -2.93 4.54
C VAL A 37 -11.14 -3.94 3.46
N VAL A 38 -11.98 -3.97 2.43
CA VAL A 38 -11.77 -4.74 1.19
C VAL A 38 -11.50 -3.76 0.05
N LYS A 39 -10.33 -3.85 -0.57
CA LYS A 39 -9.90 -2.99 -1.67
C LYS A 39 -9.61 -3.84 -2.91
N PHE A 40 -10.02 -3.35 -4.07
CA PHE A 40 -9.64 -3.90 -5.36
C PHE A 40 -8.77 -2.88 -6.09
N ALA A 41 -7.57 -3.25 -6.48
CA ALA A 41 -6.59 -2.35 -7.12
C ALA A 41 -5.87 -3.03 -8.28
N THR A 42 -5.44 -2.28 -9.29
CA THR A 42 -4.68 -2.83 -10.43
C THR A 42 -3.23 -3.16 -10.11
N ARG A 43 -2.69 -2.58 -9.03
CA ARG A 43 -1.37 -2.83 -8.47
C ARG A 43 -1.45 -2.57 -6.97
N TYR A 44 -0.69 -3.33 -6.19
CA TYR A 44 -0.60 -3.14 -4.75
C TYR A 44 0.78 -3.51 -4.24
N GLY A 45 1.43 -2.62 -3.49
CA GLY A 45 2.71 -2.88 -2.83
C GLY A 45 2.51 -3.69 -1.56
N LYS A 46 2.27 -5.00 -1.73
CA LYS A 46 2.05 -5.97 -0.63
C LYS A 46 3.20 -5.96 0.36
N GLU A 47 4.43 -6.03 -0.12
CA GLU A 47 5.65 -6.12 0.69
C GLU A 47 5.83 -4.86 1.55
N VAL A 48 5.56 -3.67 0.99
CA VAL A 48 5.63 -2.41 1.73
C VAL A 48 4.55 -2.34 2.80
N HIS A 49 3.31 -2.75 2.48
CA HIS A 49 2.23 -2.79 3.46
C HIS A 49 2.57 -3.75 4.61
N GLU A 50 2.96 -4.99 4.31
CA GLU A 50 3.36 -5.98 5.32
C GLU A 50 4.51 -5.47 6.19
N PHE A 51 5.53 -4.85 5.57
CA PHE A 51 6.65 -4.26 6.29
C PHE A 51 6.20 -3.18 7.28
N LEU A 52 5.37 -2.23 6.85
CA LEU A 52 4.86 -1.19 7.75
C LEU A 52 3.90 -1.75 8.81
N ALA A 53 3.09 -2.74 8.47
CA ALA A 53 2.17 -3.39 9.40
C ALA A 53 2.93 -4.12 10.51
N ALA A 54 4.00 -4.86 10.17
CA ALA A 54 4.89 -5.52 11.13
C ALA A 54 5.57 -4.51 12.08
N ASN A 55 5.81 -3.29 11.60
CA ASN A 55 6.35 -2.19 12.39
C ASN A 55 5.27 -1.30 13.05
N GLY A 56 4.01 -1.74 13.04
CA GLY A 56 2.90 -1.04 13.68
C GLY A 56 2.57 0.32 13.07
N CYS A 57 2.90 0.56 11.80
CA CYS A 57 2.67 1.82 11.08
C CYS A 57 1.58 1.72 10.01
N ALA A 58 1.12 0.52 9.66
CA ALA A 58 0.01 0.27 8.74
C ALA A 58 -0.98 -0.74 9.35
N PRO A 59 -2.26 -0.74 8.92
CA PRO A 59 -3.22 -1.75 9.36
C PRO A 59 -2.73 -3.17 9.08
N LYS A 60 -3.18 -4.16 9.85
CA LYS A 60 -2.81 -5.55 9.54
C LYS A 60 -3.43 -5.98 8.21
N LEU A 61 -2.60 -6.47 7.30
CA LEU A 61 -3.03 -7.13 6.07
C LEU A 61 -3.46 -8.58 6.37
N HIS A 62 -4.64 -8.98 5.87
CA HIS A 62 -5.18 -10.34 6.01
C HIS A 62 -5.16 -11.12 4.70
N TYR A 63 -5.28 -10.44 3.57
CA TYR A 63 -5.32 -11.04 2.24
C TYR A 63 -4.82 -10.06 1.20
N CYS A 64 -4.03 -10.52 0.24
CA CYS A 64 -3.59 -9.72 -0.90
C CYS A 64 -3.19 -10.65 -2.04
N GLU A 65 -4.13 -10.96 -2.92
CA GLU A 65 -3.91 -11.88 -4.04
C GLU A 65 -4.66 -11.41 -5.30
N PRO A 66 -4.19 -11.75 -6.50
CA PRO A 66 -4.91 -11.52 -7.75
C PRO A 66 -6.29 -12.19 -7.76
N LEU A 67 -7.29 -11.53 -8.35
CA LEU A 67 -8.65 -12.07 -8.51
C LEU A 67 -8.76 -13.13 -9.61
N PHE A 68 -7.86 -13.09 -10.59
CA PHE A 68 -7.85 -13.99 -11.73
C PHE A 68 -6.42 -14.51 -11.91
N ASP A 69 -6.28 -15.83 -11.89
CA ASP A 69 -5.02 -16.56 -12.05
C ASP A 69 -4.80 -17.00 -13.50
N ASP A 70 -5.49 -16.38 -14.46
CA ASP A 70 -5.47 -16.87 -15.82
C ASP A 70 -4.21 -16.40 -16.55
N ALA A 71 -3.33 -17.36 -16.85
CA ALA A 71 -2.12 -17.24 -17.68
C ALA A 71 -2.40 -16.69 -19.10
N SER A 72 -3.67 -16.49 -19.47
CA SER A 72 -4.11 -15.84 -20.72
C SER A 72 -4.04 -14.31 -20.68
N TYR A 73 -3.90 -13.69 -19.50
CA TYR A 73 -3.67 -12.25 -19.41
C TYR A 73 -2.18 -11.93 -19.55
N PRO A 74 -1.77 -11.11 -20.55
CA PRO A 74 -0.39 -10.70 -20.64
C PRO A 74 0.01 -9.99 -19.34
N SER A 75 1.22 -10.31 -18.87
CA SER A 75 1.88 -9.65 -17.75
C SER A 75 1.69 -8.13 -17.86
N PRO A 76 1.63 -7.36 -16.74
CA PRO A 76 1.40 -5.91 -16.75
C PRO A 76 2.36 -5.03 -17.59
N VAL A 77 3.25 -5.63 -18.37
CA VAL A 77 4.37 -5.01 -19.07
C VAL A 77 4.34 -5.16 -20.60
N ASP A 78 3.43 -5.91 -21.21
CA ASP A 78 3.44 -6.14 -22.67
C ASP A 78 2.65 -5.11 -23.51
N ASN A 79 2.37 -3.91 -23.00
CA ASN A 79 1.75 -2.84 -23.81
C ASN A 79 2.57 -1.54 -23.76
N ALA A 80 3.87 -1.65 -24.05
CA ALA A 80 4.55 -0.57 -24.75
C ALA A 80 4.10 -0.64 -26.22
N GLU A 81 3.45 0.42 -26.69
CA GLU A 81 2.97 0.63 -28.07
C GLU A 81 1.60 0.01 -28.42
N GLY A 82 0.55 0.85 -28.40
CA GLY A 82 -0.57 0.71 -29.35
C GLY A 82 -1.95 0.33 -28.80
N SER A 83 -2.09 -0.14 -27.57
CA SER A 83 -3.40 -0.58 -27.06
C SER A 83 -4.20 0.59 -26.46
N SER A 84 -5.21 1.03 -27.20
CA SER A 84 -6.17 2.06 -26.81
C SER A 84 -6.94 1.68 -25.53
N GLY A 85 -6.67 2.40 -24.44
CA GLY A 85 -7.73 2.99 -23.61
C GLY A 85 -8.29 2.23 -22.40
N LEU A 86 -8.13 0.91 -22.26
CA LEU A 86 -8.71 0.16 -21.12
C LEU A 86 -7.77 -0.95 -20.62
N HIS A 87 -6.74 -0.57 -19.85
CA HIS A 87 -5.94 -1.56 -19.11
C HIS A 87 -6.77 -2.10 -17.93
N LEU A 88 -7.50 -3.18 -18.17
CA LEU A 88 -8.09 -4.05 -17.14
C LEU A 88 -7.09 -5.18 -16.85
N GLY A 89 -5.93 -4.83 -16.30
CA GLY A 89 -5.03 -5.85 -15.74
C GLY A 89 -5.74 -6.61 -14.60
N PRO A 90 -5.27 -7.82 -14.24
CA PRO A 90 -5.90 -8.59 -13.18
C PRO A 90 -5.90 -7.76 -11.89
N MET A 91 -7.09 -7.49 -11.36
CA MET A 91 -7.24 -6.75 -10.11
C MET A 91 -6.73 -7.60 -8.95
N VAL A 92 -6.04 -6.97 -8.01
CA VAL A 92 -5.65 -7.55 -6.73
C VAL A 92 -6.75 -7.25 -5.73
N MET A 93 -7.23 -8.28 -5.03
CA MET A 93 -8.08 -8.13 -3.86
C MET A 93 -7.21 -8.03 -2.62
N VAL A 94 -7.43 -6.97 -1.85
CA VAL A 94 -6.69 -6.64 -0.64
C VAL A 94 -7.68 -6.56 0.51
N VAL A 95 -7.42 -7.29 1.60
CA VAL A 95 -8.22 -7.25 2.83
C VAL A 95 -7.32 -6.87 3.99
N MET A 96 -7.68 -5.83 4.73
CA MET A 96 -6.91 -5.32 5.87
C MET A 96 -7.81 -4.91 7.03
N ASP A 97 -7.23 -4.69 8.21
CA ASP A 97 -7.94 -4.12 9.35
C ASP A 97 -8.51 -2.73 9.03
N TYR A 98 -9.72 -2.46 9.52
CA TYR A 98 -10.26 -1.11 9.51
C TYR A 98 -9.66 -0.29 10.65
N VAL A 99 -9.08 0.86 10.32
CA VAL A 99 -8.64 1.86 11.31
C VAL A 99 -9.71 2.93 11.43
N ARG A 100 -10.18 3.14 12.67
CA ARG A 100 -11.15 4.19 12.99
C ARG A 100 -10.45 5.54 13.05
N GLU A 101 -10.77 6.43 12.13
CA GLU A 101 -10.27 7.80 12.15
C GLU A 101 -10.88 8.61 13.29
N ASN A 102 -10.05 9.42 13.95
CA ASN A 102 -10.50 10.40 14.91
C ASN A 102 -11.29 11.51 14.19
N ARG A 103 -12.61 11.52 14.42
CA ARG A 103 -13.55 12.51 13.84
C ARG A 103 -13.25 13.96 14.21
N GLN A 104 -12.45 14.21 15.25
CA GLN A 104 -12.04 15.55 15.69
C GLN A 104 -10.70 15.98 15.07
N GLY A 105 -9.98 15.08 14.40
CA GLY A 105 -8.57 15.21 14.02
C GLY A 105 -8.33 15.59 12.56
N ALA A 106 -8.97 16.65 12.04
CA ALA A 106 -8.61 17.15 10.71
C ALA A 106 -7.11 17.53 10.64
N ARG A 107 -6.55 18.00 11.75
CA ARG A 107 -5.13 18.34 11.90
C ARG A 107 -4.31 17.12 12.33
N LEU A 108 -3.12 17.02 11.74
CA LEU A 108 -2.10 16.07 12.17
C LEU A 108 -1.63 16.42 13.60
N PRO A 109 -1.34 15.41 14.46
CA PRO A 109 -0.82 15.65 15.79
C PRO A 109 0.56 16.33 15.74
N PRO A 110 1.00 17.01 16.82
CA PRO A 110 2.30 17.69 16.86
C PRO A 110 3.49 16.76 16.54
N GLN A 111 3.39 15.47 16.86
CA GLN A 111 4.43 14.46 16.60
C GLN A 111 4.33 13.82 15.20
N ALA A 112 3.31 14.18 14.41
CA ALA A 112 3.04 13.53 13.12
C ALA A 112 4.21 13.56 12.16
N ARG A 113 5.00 14.64 12.13
CA ARG A 113 6.19 14.70 11.26
C ARG A 113 7.17 13.57 11.59
N GLN A 114 7.42 13.33 12.86
CA GLN A 114 8.29 12.24 13.31
C GLN A 114 7.65 10.86 13.07
N ASP A 115 6.34 10.75 13.28
CA ASP A 115 5.58 9.52 13.02
C ASP A 115 5.52 9.14 11.55
N VAL A 116 5.67 10.11 10.64
CA VAL A 116 5.78 9.88 9.20
C VAL A 116 7.23 9.68 8.77
N GLU A 117 8.15 10.52 9.22
CA GLU A 117 9.56 10.49 8.81
C GLU A 117 10.28 9.19 9.22
N ARG A 118 10.01 8.68 10.43
CA ARG A 118 10.66 7.45 10.92
C ARG A 118 10.30 6.23 10.03
N PRO A 119 9.03 5.94 9.72
CA PRO A 119 8.67 4.88 8.78
C PRO A 119 9.25 5.05 7.37
N LEU A 120 9.32 6.28 6.84
CA LEU A 120 9.96 6.52 5.54
C LEU A 120 11.44 6.15 5.55
N LYS A 121 12.18 6.56 6.58
CA LYS A 121 13.60 6.16 6.73
C LYS A 121 13.77 4.64 6.79
N MET A 122 12.87 3.94 7.48
CA MET A 122 12.90 2.48 7.55
C MET A 122 12.62 1.83 6.19
N LEU A 123 11.65 2.34 5.42
CA LEU A 123 11.37 1.88 4.07
C LEU A 123 12.57 2.06 3.15
N HIS A 124 13.13 3.28 3.11
CA HIS A 124 14.28 3.60 2.27
C HIS A 124 15.49 2.73 2.62
N SER A 125 15.74 2.51 3.91
CA SER A 125 16.83 1.61 4.37
C SER A 125 16.62 0.15 3.96
N ALA A 126 15.36 -0.27 3.75
CA ALA A 126 14.99 -1.61 3.34
C ALA A 126 14.80 -1.75 1.81
N GLY A 127 15.13 -0.71 1.02
CA GLY A 127 15.04 -0.75 -0.44
C GLY A 127 13.66 -0.40 -1.01
N TYR A 128 12.75 0.14 -0.18
CA TYR A 128 11.37 0.46 -0.56
C TYR A 128 11.15 1.97 -0.69
N VAL A 129 10.10 2.34 -1.43
CA VAL A 129 9.50 3.68 -1.47
C VAL A 129 8.00 3.57 -1.18
N LEU A 130 7.42 4.62 -0.59
CA LEU A 130 5.97 4.69 -0.34
C LEU A 130 5.23 5.16 -1.61
N GLY A 131 5.75 6.18 -2.29
CA GLY A 131 5.32 6.60 -3.63
C GLY A 131 4.06 7.46 -3.70
N ASP A 132 3.11 7.37 -2.76
CA ASP A 132 1.91 8.23 -2.71
C ASP A 132 1.72 8.82 -1.31
N LEU A 133 2.74 9.52 -0.81
CA LEU A 133 2.65 10.22 0.47
C LEU A 133 1.78 11.46 0.34
N ARG A 134 0.62 11.46 1.01
CA ARG A 134 -0.29 12.60 1.09
C ARG A 134 -1.21 12.49 2.30
N ARG A 135 -1.81 13.60 2.73
CA ARG A 135 -2.74 13.64 3.88
C ARG A 135 -3.88 12.63 3.76
N ALA A 136 -4.39 12.40 2.54
CA ALA A 136 -5.47 11.47 2.26
C ALA A 136 -5.08 9.99 2.45
N ASN A 137 -3.77 9.69 2.44
CA ASN A 137 -3.23 8.35 2.62
C ASN A 137 -2.72 8.13 4.05
N LEU A 138 -3.09 9.03 4.98
CA LEU A 138 -2.79 8.95 6.40
C LEU A 138 -4.09 8.99 7.22
N ILE A 139 -4.26 8.03 8.13
CA ILE A 139 -5.34 8.03 9.13
C ILE A 139 -4.75 8.38 10.49
N VAL A 140 -5.37 9.30 11.22
CA VAL A 140 -5.07 9.54 12.64
C VAL A 140 -6.15 8.89 13.46
N ASP A 141 -5.79 7.94 14.32
CA ASP A 141 -6.75 7.27 15.19
C ASP A 141 -7.09 8.08 16.46
N GLU A 142 -8.01 7.54 17.27
CA GLU A 142 -8.43 8.17 18.53
C GLU A 142 -7.28 8.33 19.54
N GLN A 143 -6.21 7.55 19.41
CA GLN A 143 -5.00 7.61 20.23
C GLN A 143 -3.94 8.57 19.66
N GLN A 144 -4.28 9.38 18.65
CA GLN A 144 -3.36 10.27 17.94
C GLN A 144 -2.24 9.56 17.18
N LYS A 145 -2.38 8.26 16.91
CA LYS A 145 -1.40 7.52 16.13
C LYS A 145 -1.66 7.70 14.64
N VAL A 146 -0.60 7.92 13.88
CA VAL A 146 -0.64 8.00 12.41
C VAL A 146 -0.51 6.59 11.81
N TRP A 147 -1.41 6.26 10.90
CA TRP A 147 -1.43 5.03 10.13
C TRP A 147 -1.32 5.32 8.64
N PHE A 148 -0.40 4.64 7.97
CA PHE A 148 -0.27 4.67 6.52
C PHE A 148 -1.29 3.73 5.89
N ILE A 149 -1.95 4.22 4.84
CA ILE A 149 -2.86 3.45 4.00
C ILE A 149 -2.53 3.72 2.52
N ASP A 150 -3.19 2.97 1.64
CA ASP A 150 -3.11 3.16 0.18
C ASP A 150 -1.69 2.96 -0.40
N PHE A 151 -1.35 1.70 -0.67
CA PHE A 151 -0.02 1.25 -1.09
C PHE A 151 0.07 0.95 -2.58
N ASP A 152 -0.74 1.60 -3.43
CA ASP A 152 -0.81 1.25 -4.86
C ASP A 152 0.46 1.63 -5.63
N TRP A 153 1.19 2.63 -5.14
CA TRP A 153 2.39 3.18 -5.77
C TRP A 153 3.68 2.76 -5.07
N SER A 154 3.56 2.03 -3.96
CA SER A 154 4.72 1.59 -3.21
C SER A 154 5.37 0.36 -3.85
N GLY A 155 6.63 0.15 -3.51
CA GLY A 155 7.41 -1.00 -3.98
C GLY A 155 8.89 -0.77 -3.80
N TYR A 156 9.70 -1.64 -4.41
CA TYR A 156 11.14 -1.48 -4.44
C TYR A 156 11.54 -0.23 -5.24
N TYR A 157 12.58 0.48 -4.83
CA TYR A 157 13.24 1.45 -5.71
C TYR A 157 14.49 0.84 -6.33
N TRP A 158 14.82 1.29 -7.54
CA TRP A 158 16.07 0.90 -8.18
C TRP A 158 17.21 1.80 -7.72
N SER A 159 18.34 1.20 -7.34
CA SER A 159 19.61 1.91 -7.10
C SER A 159 20.74 1.17 -7.80
N GLU A 160 21.57 1.92 -8.52
CA GLU A 160 22.76 1.39 -9.21
C GLU A 160 23.81 0.85 -8.23
N ASN A 161 23.81 1.34 -6.99
CA ASN A 161 24.74 0.93 -5.94
C ASN A 161 24.30 -0.34 -5.20
N SER A 162 23.11 -0.88 -5.50
CA SER A 162 22.53 -2.01 -4.77
C SER A 162 23.03 -3.37 -5.24
N TYR A 163 23.88 -3.44 -6.28
CA TYR A 163 24.43 -4.69 -6.81
C TYR A 163 25.96 -4.72 -6.75
N PRO A 164 26.57 -5.82 -6.24
CA PRO A 164 27.98 -6.08 -6.49
C PRO A 164 28.18 -6.28 -8.00
N HIS A 165 29.14 -5.55 -8.56
CA HIS A 165 29.39 -5.43 -9.99
C HIS A 165 30.08 -6.68 -10.57
N ASP A 166 29.55 -7.88 -10.31
CA ASP A 166 30.16 -9.15 -10.73
C ASP A 166 29.17 -10.01 -11.52
N GLY A 167 29.20 -9.89 -12.85
CA GLY A 167 28.81 -10.96 -13.78
C GLY A 167 27.46 -10.84 -14.50
N ASP A 168 27.52 -10.78 -15.84
CA ASP A 168 26.48 -11.14 -16.82
C ASP A 168 25.06 -10.51 -16.68
N GLY A 169 25.02 -9.18 -16.72
CA GLY A 169 23.85 -8.33 -16.48
C GLY A 169 22.79 -8.23 -17.59
N GLY A 170 22.30 -9.35 -18.13
CA GLY A 170 21.34 -9.31 -19.25
C GLY A 170 19.86 -9.42 -18.85
N GLN A 171 19.52 -10.46 -18.09
CA GLN A 171 18.12 -10.87 -17.86
C GLN A 171 17.66 -10.71 -16.40
N GLU A 172 18.48 -11.09 -15.41
CA GLU A 172 18.12 -10.93 -13.99
C GLU A 172 17.90 -9.46 -13.62
N GLN A 173 18.78 -8.55 -14.07
CA GLN A 173 18.65 -7.10 -13.86
C GLN A 173 17.38 -6.50 -14.49
N ARG A 174 16.89 -7.06 -15.60
CA ARG A 174 15.64 -6.61 -16.26
C ARG A 174 14.41 -7.05 -15.49
N VAL A 175 14.43 -8.23 -14.89
CA VAL A 175 13.33 -8.75 -14.07
C VAL A 175 13.24 -7.95 -12.77
N GLU A 176 14.36 -7.62 -12.13
CA GLU A 176 14.38 -6.84 -10.90
C GLU A 176 13.93 -5.39 -11.11
N ARG A 177 14.35 -4.74 -12.20
CA ARG A 177 13.83 -3.41 -12.57
C ARG A 177 12.34 -3.41 -12.81
N GLN A 178 11.75 -4.49 -13.35
CA GLN A 178 10.30 -4.56 -13.59
C GLN A 178 9.47 -4.57 -12.31
N LEU A 179 10.04 -5.03 -11.20
CA LEU A 179 9.38 -5.06 -9.90
C LEU A 179 9.39 -3.70 -9.19
N CYS A 180 10.26 -2.77 -9.60
CA CYS A 180 10.35 -1.46 -8.97
C CYS A 180 9.07 -0.61 -9.13
N ALA A 181 8.82 0.21 -8.11
CA ALA A 181 7.75 1.20 -8.07
C ALA A 181 7.86 2.19 -9.23
N ARG A 182 6.72 2.47 -9.87
CA ARG A 182 6.61 3.36 -11.02
C ARG A 182 5.39 4.26 -10.89
N TYR A 183 5.51 5.47 -11.41
CA TYR A 183 4.36 6.35 -11.57
C TYR A 183 3.34 5.75 -12.54
N PRO A 184 2.03 5.96 -12.31
CA PRO A 184 1.01 5.46 -13.21
C PRO A 184 1.07 6.13 -14.59
N VAL A 185 0.61 5.43 -15.62
CA VAL A 185 0.54 5.96 -17.00
C VAL A 185 -0.32 7.23 -17.08
N ARG A 186 -1.39 7.29 -16.29
CA ARG A 186 -2.28 8.45 -16.20
C ARG A 186 -2.13 9.09 -14.83
N MET A 187 -1.45 10.23 -14.80
CA MET A 187 -1.34 11.09 -13.62
C MET A 187 -2.22 12.33 -13.81
N SER A 188 -2.73 12.88 -12.70
CA SER A 188 -3.35 14.20 -12.71
C SER A 188 -2.28 15.25 -13.00
N SER A 189 -2.45 16.03 -14.06
CA SER A 189 -1.52 17.13 -14.41
C SER A 189 -1.70 18.38 -13.53
N ILE A 190 -2.25 18.22 -12.31
CA ILE A 190 -2.55 19.34 -11.42
C ILE A 190 -1.21 19.86 -10.86
N ASN A 191 -0.86 21.07 -11.27
CA ASN A 191 0.38 21.70 -10.85
C ASN A 191 0.48 21.81 -9.32
N GLY A 192 1.63 21.49 -8.74
CA GLY A 192 1.89 21.55 -7.30
C GLY A 192 1.48 20.30 -6.50
N MET A 193 0.63 19.42 -7.05
CA MET A 193 0.18 18.19 -6.35
C MET A 193 1.32 17.20 -6.10
N TRP A 194 2.31 17.14 -7.00
CA TRP A 194 3.32 16.09 -7.06
C TRP A 194 4.74 16.64 -7.00
N ALA A 195 5.71 15.80 -6.60
CA ALA A 195 7.14 16.13 -6.64
C ALA A 195 7.60 16.50 -8.07
N SER A 196 8.70 17.25 -8.19
CA SER A 196 9.25 17.65 -9.49
C SER A 196 9.79 16.44 -10.25
N GLY A 197 9.68 16.43 -11.59
CA GLY A 197 10.23 15.36 -12.44
C GLY A 197 9.41 14.06 -12.47
N MET A 198 8.14 14.08 -12.04
CA MET A 198 7.23 12.96 -12.27
C MET A 198 6.91 12.80 -13.76
N GLU A 199 7.40 11.71 -14.35
CA GLU A 199 7.06 11.30 -15.72
C GLU A 199 6.29 9.97 -15.70
N PRO A 200 5.31 9.76 -16.61
CA PRO A 200 4.59 8.50 -16.69
C PRO A 200 5.54 7.30 -16.81
N LEU A 201 5.28 6.25 -16.03
CA LEU A 201 6.09 5.02 -15.97
C LEU A 201 7.53 5.17 -15.48
N ALA A 202 7.97 6.37 -15.12
CA ALA A 202 9.28 6.57 -14.51
C ALA A 202 9.34 5.91 -13.13
N LEU A 203 10.55 5.49 -12.74
CA LEU A 203 10.81 4.87 -11.45
C LEU A 203 10.62 5.87 -10.32
N ILE A 204 9.92 5.44 -9.27
CA ILE A 204 9.78 6.23 -8.05
C ILE A 204 11.07 6.07 -7.23
N GLN A 205 11.64 7.20 -6.82
CA GLN A 205 12.89 7.26 -6.05
C GLN A 205 12.62 7.76 -4.63
N PRO A 206 13.47 7.44 -3.63
CA PRO A 206 13.29 7.90 -2.25
C PRO A 206 13.09 9.42 -2.10
N GLN A 207 13.73 10.21 -2.99
CA GLN A 207 13.56 11.66 -3.02
C GLN A 207 12.09 12.08 -3.19
N HIS A 208 11.28 11.30 -3.91
CA HIS A 208 9.86 11.55 -4.04
C HIS A 208 9.15 11.63 -2.69
N ASP A 209 9.39 10.64 -1.82
CA ASP A 209 8.77 10.59 -0.49
C ASP A 209 9.23 11.77 0.38
N LEU A 210 10.49 12.19 0.25
CA LEU A 210 11.04 13.33 0.99
C LEU A 210 10.43 14.66 0.53
N ASP A 211 10.28 14.86 -0.78
CA ASP A 211 9.63 16.06 -1.33
C ASP A 211 8.16 16.13 -0.89
N MET A 212 7.47 14.99 -0.87
CA MET A 212 6.08 14.92 -0.40
C MET A 212 5.97 15.07 1.12
N LEU A 213 7.00 14.68 1.89
CA LEU A 213 7.08 14.89 3.32
C LEU A 213 7.14 16.38 3.65
N GLU A 214 8.00 17.15 2.97
CA GLU A 214 8.07 18.61 3.17
C GLU A 214 6.73 19.26 2.83
N LYS A 215 6.16 18.93 1.66
CA LYS A 215 4.84 19.44 1.25
C LYS A 215 3.69 19.10 2.20
N LEU A 216 3.78 17.99 2.92
CA LEU A 216 2.75 17.58 3.87
C LEU A 216 2.72 18.48 5.13
N PHE A 217 3.84 19.13 5.44
CA PHE A 217 4.03 19.93 6.67
C PHE A 217 4.37 21.41 6.42
N ASP A 218 4.48 21.84 5.15
CA ASP A 218 4.49 23.24 4.72
C ASP A 218 3.10 23.90 4.85
#